data_AF-A0A1Y3WD94-F1
#
_entry.id   AF-A0A1Y3WD94-F1
#
_cell.length_a   1.000
_cell.length_b   1.000
_cell.length_c   1.000
_cell.angle_alpha   90.00
_cell.angle_beta   90.00
_cell.angle_gamma   90.00
#
_symmetry.space_group_name_H-M   'P 1'
#
loop_
_entity.id
_entity.type
_entity.pdbx_description
1 polymer ?
#
loop_
_entity_poly.entity_id
_entity_poly.type
_entity_poly.pdbx_seq_one_letter_code
_entity_poly.pdbx_strand_id
1 'polypeptide(L)'
;MYHLKRRQAENLSNPEKMRQCALSSYEKAKNIFAEMMFAAISDAKMCAGYVLDYLAQAIAFSNHQYFRKSQTDQIEELTDMKKVPKRFLELYRNVIDESDVEVQRKLCHEAVCVVREFLEKESNVDKDSLNYNTDFQMLADWYAELSYTWLRIRYYSRRNDPVKTYMWGILLQQELNIVCDDFGIKRMGLMEHYNVNRLNEFADYADHLEEKMRTIITEGGGKIHEYKSMEEFLHEI
;
A
#
# COMPACT_ATOMS: atom_id res chain seq x y z
N MET A 1 -10.62 39.64 -0.24
CA MET A 1 -10.67 38.81 0.98
C MET A 1 -11.94 37.96 1.10
N TYR A 2 -13.14 38.51 0.85
CA TYR A 2 -14.42 37.78 1.01
C TYR A 2 -14.55 36.54 0.10
N HIS A 3 -14.11 36.65 -1.16
CA HIS A 3 -14.12 35.53 -2.12
C HIS A 3 -13.20 34.36 -1.71
N LEU A 4 -12.07 34.64 -1.05
CA LEU A 4 -11.12 33.61 -0.59
C LEU A 4 -11.68 32.84 0.60
N LYS A 5 -12.28 33.52 1.58
CA LYS A 5 -12.93 32.87 2.74
C LYS A 5 -14.11 32.00 2.31
N ARG A 6 -14.91 32.48 1.34
CA ARG A 6 -16.03 31.71 0.79
C ARG A 6 -15.55 30.47 0.05
N ARG A 7 -14.57 30.59 -0.84
CA ARG A 7 -13.97 29.45 -1.56
C ARG A 7 -13.31 28.45 -0.61
N GLN A 8 -12.72 28.92 0.48
CA GLN A 8 -12.16 28.05 1.52
C GLN A 8 -13.25 27.25 2.22
N ALA A 9 -14.34 27.88 2.65
CA ALA A 9 -15.48 27.20 3.26
C ALA A 9 -16.10 26.16 2.30
N GLU A 10 -16.27 26.52 1.03
CA GLU A 10 -16.76 25.62 -0.03
C GLU A 10 -15.84 24.40 -0.20
N ASN A 11 -14.52 24.59 -0.20
CA ASN A 11 -13.56 23.49 -0.31
C ASN A 11 -13.62 22.55 0.92
N LEU A 12 -13.69 23.10 2.13
CA LEU A 12 -13.75 22.31 3.37
C LEU A 12 -15.08 21.52 3.46
N SER A 13 -16.15 22.06 2.88
CA SER A 13 -17.43 21.35 2.80
C SER A 13 -17.48 20.25 1.74
N ASN A 14 -16.49 20.15 0.85
CA ASN A 14 -16.43 19.12 -0.19
C ASN A 14 -15.63 17.89 0.31
N PRO A 15 -16.31 16.76 0.62
CA PRO A 15 -15.64 15.58 1.17
C PRO A 15 -14.63 14.94 0.22
N GLU A 16 -14.92 14.90 -1.08
CA GLU A 16 -14.04 14.32 -2.10
C GLU A 16 -12.73 15.13 -2.20
N LYS A 17 -12.85 16.46 -2.23
CA LYS A 17 -11.69 17.34 -2.24
C LYS A 17 -10.85 17.21 -0.97
N MET A 18 -11.50 17.14 0.20
CA MET A 18 -10.79 16.96 1.47
C MET A 18 -10.08 15.61 1.53
N ARG A 19 -10.71 14.55 1.01
CA ARG A 19 -10.08 13.23 0.87
C ARG A 19 -8.85 13.28 -0.03
N GLN A 20 -8.94 13.93 -1.19
CA GLN A 20 -7.80 14.11 -2.10
C GLN A 20 -6.65 14.90 -1.42
N CYS A 21 -6.96 15.96 -0.68
CA CYS A 21 -5.97 16.72 0.09
C CYS A 21 -5.31 15.88 1.18
N ALA A 22 -6.08 15.06 1.89
CA ALA A 22 -5.57 14.15 2.92
C ALA A 22 -4.60 13.12 2.32
N LEU A 23 -4.99 12.48 1.22
CA LEU A 23 -4.15 11.51 0.49
C LEU A 23 -2.87 12.15 -0.06
N SER A 24 -2.99 13.35 -0.66
CA SER A 24 -1.83 14.07 -1.18
C SER A 24 -0.84 14.45 -0.07
N SER A 25 -1.34 14.86 1.10
CA SER A 25 -0.49 15.20 2.25
C SER A 25 0.20 13.95 2.81
N TYR A 26 -0.53 12.85 2.94
CA TYR A 26 0.03 11.56 3.34
C TYR A 26 1.11 11.06 2.36
N GLU A 27 0.91 11.19 1.05
CA GLU A 27 1.92 10.78 0.06
C GLU A 27 3.19 11.64 0.14
N LYS A 28 3.04 12.95 0.37
CA LYS A 28 4.20 13.82 0.66
C LYS A 28 4.96 13.38 1.90
N ALA A 29 4.26 13.04 2.98
CA ALA A 29 4.90 12.53 4.20
C ALA A 29 5.69 11.24 3.92
N LYS A 30 5.13 10.31 3.14
CA LYS A 30 5.85 9.08 2.73
C LYS A 30 7.10 9.37 1.92
N ASN A 31 7.03 10.31 0.96
CA ASN A 31 8.19 10.66 0.14
C ASN A 31 9.32 11.27 0.98
N ILE A 32 8.97 12.19 1.88
CA ILE A 32 9.94 12.80 2.81
C ILE A 32 10.51 11.74 3.78
N PHE A 33 9.69 10.80 4.25
CA PHE A 33 10.16 9.69 5.06
C PHE A 33 11.14 8.78 4.27
N ALA A 34 10.88 8.52 2.99
CA ALA A 34 11.80 7.77 2.15
C ALA A 34 13.14 8.50 1.99
N GLU A 35 13.13 9.83 1.79
CA GLU A 35 14.33 10.66 1.76
C GLU A 35 15.08 10.63 3.10
N MET A 36 14.36 10.69 4.23
CA MET A 36 14.91 10.63 5.59
C MET A 36 15.79 9.39 5.83
N MET A 37 15.47 8.25 5.20
CA MET A 37 16.20 7.00 5.38
C MET A 37 17.65 7.07 4.88
N PHE A 38 17.95 7.97 3.94
CA PHE A 38 19.27 8.14 3.34
C PHE A 38 19.96 9.44 3.75
N ALA A 39 19.24 10.32 4.44
CA ALA A 39 19.72 11.64 4.83
C ALA A 39 20.78 11.59 5.95
N ALA A 40 21.67 12.59 5.94
CA ALA A 40 22.56 12.86 7.07
C ALA A 40 21.77 13.33 8.31
N ILE A 41 22.39 13.30 9.49
CA ILE A 41 21.71 13.55 10.78
C ILE A 41 20.86 14.85 10.78
N SER A 42 21.43 15.96 10.30
CA SER A 42 20.73 17.25 10.26
C SER A 42 19.46 17.19 9.42
N ASP A 43 19.61 16.69 8.18
CA ASP A 43 18.50 16.60 7.23
C ASP A 43 17.48 15.56 7.66
N ALA A 44 17.90 14.45 8.28
CA ALA A 44 17.00 13.45 8.81
C ALA A 44 16.12 14.02 9.94
N LYS A 45 16.67 14.84 10.84
CA LYS A 45 15.89 15.53 11.87
C LYS A 45 14.91 16.54 11.27
N MET A 46 15.31 17.27 10.23
CA MET A 46 14.41 18.15 9.48
C MET A 46 13.27 17.35 8.82
N CYS A 47 13.60 16.26 8.14
CA CYS A 47 12.62 15.36 7.52
C CYS A 47 11.64 14.81 8.56
N ALA A 48 12.09 14.41 9.75
CA ALA A 48 11.22 13.93 10.82
C ALA A 48 10.13 14.96 11.16
N GLY A 49 10.50 16.24 11.30
CA GLY A 49 9.56 17.33 11.53
C GLY A 49 8.54 17.49 10.38
N TYR A 50 9.00 17.45 9.14
CA TYR A 50 8.10 17.57 7.98
C TYR A 50 7.21 16.34 7.76
N VAL A 51 7.69 15.14 8.10
CA VAL A 51 6.84 13.92 8.13
C VAL A 51 5.68 14.17 9.09
N LEU A 52 5.95 14.61 10.32
CA LEU A 52 4.90 14.91 11.29
C LEU A 52 3.94 16.00 10.81
N ASP A 53 4.45 17.09 10.22
CA ASP A 53 3.62 18.19 9.70
C ASP A 53 2.65 17.71 8.61
N TYR A 54 3.14 16.97 7.61
CA TYR A 54 2.29 16.47 6.55
C TYR A 54 1.32 15.38 7.01
N LEU A 55 1.70 14.55 7.97
CA LEU A 55 0.78 13.59 8.60
C LEU A 55 -0.33 14.30 9.39
N ALA A 56 0.03 15.35 10.14
CA ALA A 56 -0.93 16.19 10.85
C ALA A 56 -1.90 16.87 9.88
N GLN A 57 -1.41 17.37 8.74
CA GLN A 57 -2.25 17.94 7.68
C GLN A 57 -3.21 16.90 7.09
N ALA A 58 -2.76 15.67 6.87
CA ALA A 58 -3.62 14.60 6.39
C ALA A 58 -4.80 14.35 7.35
N ILE A 59 -4.52 14.31 8.66
CA ILE A 59 -5.56 14.17 9.70
C ILE A 59 -6.49 15.38 9.73
N ALA A 60 -5.96 16.60 9.62
CA ALA A 60 -6.77 17.82 9.59
C ALA A 60 -7.76 17.82 8.40
N PHE A 61 -7.29 17.46 7.21
CA PHE A 61 -8.16 17.36 6.03
C PHE A 61 -9.22 16.26 6.18
N SER A 62 -8.91 15.11 6.78
CA SER A 62 -9.89 14.09 7.16
C SER A 62 -10.97 14.59 8.12
N ASN A 63 -10.67 15.61 8.93
CA ASN A 63 -11.65 16.30 9.77
C ASN A 63 -12.38 17.45 9.06
N HIS A 64 -12.10 17.68 7.77
CA HIS A 64 -12.57 18.84 7.01
C HIS A 64 -12.12 20.16 7.65
N GLN A 65 -10.91 20.16 8.19
CA GLN A 65 -10.30 21.28 8.88
C GLN A 65 -8.92 21.61 8.29
N TYR A 66 -8.37 22.74 8.72
CA TYR A 66 -7.00 23.17 8.46
C TYR A 66 -6.46 23.80 9.75
N PHE A 67 -5.15 23.77 9.93
CA PHE A 67 -4.50 24.44 11.06
C PHE A 67 -4.65 25.95 10.94
N ARG A 68 -5.23 26.57 11.96
CA ARG A 68 -5.52 28.01 11.98
C ARG A 68 -4.36 28.81 12.57
N LYS A 69 -3.60 28.20 13.47
CA LYS A 69 -2.40 28.78 14.06
C LYS A 69 -1.16 28.38 13.26
N SER A 70 0.02 28.66 13.81
CA SER A 70 1.28 28.30 13.18
C SER A 70 1.57 26.80 13.32
N GLN A 71 2.57 26.29 12.60
CA GLN A 71 3.03 24.90 12.71
C GLN A 71 3.40 24.49 14.16
N THR A 72 3.66 25.44 15.06
CA THR A 72 4.01 25.15 16.46
C THR A 72 2.85 24.66 17.32
N ASP A 73 1.60 24.92 16.93
CA ASP A 73 0.43 24.67 17.77
C ASP A 73 -0.40 23.47 17.28
N GLN A 74 0.14 22.67 16.36
CA GLN A 74 -0.56 21.54 15.74
C GLN A 74 -1.05 20.51 16.75
N ILE A 75 -0.28 20.22 17.80
CA ILE A 75 -0.66 19.24 18.83
C ILE A 75 -1.94 19.69 19.56
N GLU A 76 -2.03 20.97 19.90
CA GLU A 76 -3.22 21.53 20.55
C GLU A 76 -4.43 21.44 19.61
N GLU A 77 -4.27 21.93 18.37
CA GLU A 77 -5.37 21.92 17.40
C GLU A 77 -5.83 20.50 17.05
N LEU A 78 -4.91 19.53 16.93
CA LEU A 78 -5.25 18.13 16.71
C LEU A 78 -6.02 17.53 17.88
N THR A 79 -5.68 17.89 19.12
CA THR A 79 -6.37 17.36 20.32
C THR A 79 -7.86 17.71 20.33
N ASP A 80 -8.22 18.86 19.76
CA ASP A 80 -9.60 19.33 19.63
C ASP A 80 -10.35 18.74 18.42
N MET A 81 -9.66 18.01 17.54
CA MET A 81 -10.29 17.40 16.37
C MET A 81 -11.10 16.15 16.72
N LYS A 82 -12.21 15.95 16.00
CA LYS A 82 -13.13 14.84 16.25
C LYS A 82 -12.50 13.47 15.94
N LYS A 83 -11.64 13.41 14.92
CA LYS A 83 -11.06 12.17 14.41
C LYS A 83 -9.54 12.27 14.40
N VAL A 84 -8.89 11.61 15.34
CA VAL A 84 -7.42 11.50 15.38
C VAL A 84 -7.06 10.04 15.59
N PRO A 85 -6.07 9.49 14.84
CA PRO A 85 -5.61 8.14 15.08
C PRO A 85 -5.13 7.97 16.52
N LYS A 86 -5.51 6.85 17.15
CA LYS A 86 -4.97 6.48 18.47
C LYS A 86 -3.44 6.47 18.38
N ARG A 87 -2.78 6.95 19.43
CA ARG A 87 -1.30 7.05 19.55
C ARG A 87 -0.61 8.06 18.63
N PHE A 88 -1.30 8.72 17.68
CA PHE A 88 -0.61 9.68 16.81
C PHE A 88 0.01 10.85 17.59
N LEU A 89 -0.73 11.43 18.54
CA LEU A 89 -0.22 12.53 19.37
C LEU A 89 0.95 12.11 20.28
N GLU A 90 0.94 10.86 20.75
CA GLU A 90 2.03 10.28 21.52
C GLU A 90 3.28 10.12 20.64
N LEU A 91 3.14 9.52 19.46
CA LEU A 91 4.22 9.37 18.49
C LEU A 91 4.79 10.71 18.03
N TYR A 92 3.93 11.70 17.80
CA TYR A 92 4.33 13.06 17.42
C TYR A 92 5.29 13.65 18.47
N ARG A 93 4.95 13.53 19.76
CA ARG A 93 5.81 14.01 20.85
C ARG A 93 7.11 13.20 20.95
N ASN A 94 7.00 11.88 20.92
CA ASN A 94 8.16 10.98 21.00
C ASN A 94 9.17 11.25 19.88
N VAL A 95 8.73 11.54 18.66
CA VAL A 95 9.63 11.91 17.54
C VAL A 95 10.38 13.21 17.82
N ILE A 96 9.72 14.21 18.43
CA ILE A 96 10.35 15.51 18.74
C ILE A 96 11.36 15.37 19.87
N ASP A 97 11.01 14.61 20.90
CA ASP A 97 11.84 14.43 22.09
C ASP A 97 13.03 13.49 21.83
N GLU A 98 13.01 12.72 20.74
CA GLU A 98 14.06 11.76 20.41
C GLU A 98 15.33 12.40 19.83
N SER A 99 16.45 12.05 20.44
CA SER A 99 17.78 12.52 20.06
C SER A 99 18.45 11.62 19.02
N ASP A 100 18.24 10.31 19.09
CA ASP A 100 18.81 9.31 18.18
C ASP A 100 18.03 9.25 16.86
N VAL A 101 18.72 9.48 15.74
CA VAL A 101 18.10 9.52 14.41
C VAL A 101 17.54 8.16 13.99
N GLU A 102 18.16 7.04 14.36
CA GLU A 102 17.66 5.71 14.00
C GLU A 102 16.39 5.37 14.78
N VAL A 103 16.29 5.81 16.04
CA VAL A 103 15.05 5.69 16.80
C VAL A 103 13.98 6.62 16.23
N GLN A 104 14.35 7.85 15.86
CA GLN A 104 13.45 8.80 15.23
C GLN A 104 12.88 8.27 13.90
N ARG A 105 13.70 7.61 13.06
CA ARG A 105 13.23 6.92 11.84
C ARG A 105 12.18 5.85 12.14
N LYS A 106 12.39 5.03 13.17
CA LYS A 106 11.42 4.00 13.59
C LYS A 106 10.11 4.61 14.06
N LEU A 107 10.18 5.69 14.85
CA LEU A 107 8.99 6.41 15.32
C LEU A 107 8.24 7.09 14.17
N CYS A 108 8.94 7.70 13.21
CA CYS A 108 8.33 8.26 12.00
C CYS A 108 7.67 7.17 11.15
N HIS A 109 8.31 6.01 10.97
CA HIS A 109 7.71 4.87 10.28
C HIS A 109 6.40 4.44 10.96
N GLU A 110 6.39 4.32 12.29
CA GLU A 110 5.20 3.97 13.05
C GLU A 110 4.09 5.01 12.88
N ALA A 111 4.43 6.31 12.93
CA ALA A 111 3.48 7.39 12.70
C ALA A 111 2.87 7.32 11.28
N VAL A 112 3.68 7.05 10.25
CA VAL A 112 3.20 6.84 8.87
C VAL A 112 2.22 5.67 8.81
N CYS A 113 2.53 4.53 9.43
CA CYS A 113 1.62 3.37 9.47
C CYS A 113 0.30 3.67 10.19
N VAL A 114 0.35 4.35 11.33
CA VAL A 114 -0.84 4.71 12.11
C VAL A 114 -1.78 5.62 11.30
N VAL A 115 -1.24 6.59 10.57
CA VAL A 115 -2.06 7.48 9.72
C VAL A 115 -2.56 6.75 8.47
N ARG A 116 -1.79 5.83 7.90
CA ARG A 116 -2.25 4.96 6.80
C ARG A 116 -3.53 4.22 7.20
N GLU A 117 -3.50 3.49 8.31
CA GLU A 117 -4.63 2.72 8.80
C GLU A 117 -5.85 3.61 9.11
N PHE A 118 -5.61 4.81 9.61
CA PHE A 118 -6.65 5.80 9.83
C PHE A 118 -7.33 6.22 8.52
N LEU A 119 -6.55 6.54 7.48
CA LEU A 119 -7.07 6.94 6.16
C LEU A 119 -7.76 5.79 5.42
N GLU A 120 -7.30 4.55 5.60
CA GLU A 120 -7.92 3.34 5.04
C GLU A 120 -9.28 3.03 5.69
N LYS A 121 -9.42 3.26 7.00
CA LYS A 121 -10.71 3.10 7.70
C LYS A 121 -11.73 4.17 7.30
N GLU A 122 -11.28 5.36 6.91
CA GLU A 122 -12.16 6.38 6.38
C GLU A 122 -12.57 6.13 4.93
N SER A 123 -11.79 5.35 4.18
CA SER A 123 -12.14 4.91 2.84
C SER A 123 -13.15 3.77 2.83
N ASN A 124 -14.26 3.90 3.56
CA ASN A 124 -15.53 3.27 3.17
C ASN A 124 -16.00 3.88 1.82
N VAL A 125 -15.13 3.84 0.82
CA VAL A 125 -15.48 3.92 -0.58
C VAL A 125 -16.40 2.74 -0.76
N ASP A 126 -17.67 2.99 -1.09
CA ASP A 126 -18.55 1.94 -1.58
C ASP A 126 -17.75 1.19 -2.63
N LYS A 127 -17.40 -0.09 -2.37
CA LYS A 127 -16.66 -0.89 -3.35
C LYS A 127 -17.39 -0.91 -4.70
N ASP A 128 -18.69 -0.67 -4.67
CA ASP A 128 -19.59 -0.50 -5.81
C ASP A 128 -19.31 0.77 -6.66
N SER A 129 -18.53 1.72 -6.15
CA SER A 129 -18.10 2.93 -6.88
C SER A 129 -16.72 2.80 -7.53
N LEU A 130 -15.98 1.73 -7.23
CA LEU A 130 -14.72 1.40 -7.88
C LEU A 130 -15.03 0.56 -9.12
N ASN A 131 -14.65 1.09 -10.29
CA ASN A 131 -14.82 0.40 -11.56
C ASN A 131 -13.73 -0.66 -11.72
N TYR A 132 -13.84 -1.75 -10.96
CA TYR A 132 -12.94 -2.89 -11.05
C TYR A 132 -13.14 -3.63 -12.36
N ASN A 133 -12.06 -4.22 -12.88
CA ASN A 133 -12.16 -5.08 -14.03
C ASN A 133 -12.98 -6.33 -13.69
N THR A 134 -14.01 -6.60 -14.48
CA THR A 134 -14.87 -7.80 -14.36
C THR A 134 -14.65 -8.78 -15.51
N ASP A 135 -13.71 -8.50 -16.41
CA ASP A 135 -13.30 -9.40 -17.47
C ASP A 135 -12.29 -10.43 -16.93
N PHE A 136 -12.82 -11.48 -16.33
CA PHE A 136 -12.01 -12.58 -15.79
C PHE A 136 -11.30 -13.40 -16.87
N GLN A 137 -11.62 -13.22 -18.17
CA GLN A 137 -10.81 -13.81 -19.24
C GLN A 137 -9.47 -13.07 -19.35
N MET A 138 -9.44 -11.74 -19.22
CA MET A 138 -8.17 -11.01 -19.12
C MET A 138 -7.31 -11.48 -17.94
N LEU A 139 -7.95 -11.84 -16.81
CA LEU A 139 -7.23 -12.41 -15.66
C LEU A 139 -6.68 -13.80 -15.98
N ALA A 140 -7.41 -14.61 -16.75
CA ALA A 140 -6.94 -15.92 -17.21
C ALA A 140 -5.76 -15.80 -18.17
N ASP A 141 -5.80 -14.83 -19.10
CA ASP A 141 -4.73 -14.58 -20.06
C ASP A 141 -3.46 -14.11 -19.35
N TRP A 142 -3.58 -13.17 -18.39
CA TRP A 142 -2.48 -12.78 -17.50
C TRP A 142 -1.90 -13.97 -16.74
N TYR A 143 -2.75 -14.85 -16.20
CA TYR A 143 -2.28 -16.04 -15.50
C TYR A 143 -1.50 -16.97 -16.44
N ALA A 144 -1.97 -17.15 -17.68
CA ALA A 144 -1.27 -17.95 -18.68
C ALA A 144 0.13 -17.39 -18.98
N GLU A 145 0.25 -16.06 -19.13
CA GLU A 145 1.53 -15.37 -19.31
C GLU A 145 2.48 -15.58 -18.12
N LEU A 146 1.96 -15.59 -16.89
CA LEU A 146 2.77 -15.75 -15.68
C LEU A 146 2.93 -17.20 -15.19
N SER A 147 2.28 -18.18 -15.81
CA SER A 147 2.41 -19.61 -15.49
C SER A 147 3.89 -20.05 -15.38
N TYR A 148 4.75 -19.49 -16.24
CA TYR A 148 6.18 -19.73 -16.22
C TYR A 148 6.86 -19.16 -14.97
N THR A 149 6.43 -18.02 -14.46
CA THR A 149 6.97 -17.40 -13.24
C THR A 149 6.74 -18.29 -12.01
N TRP A 150 5.53 -18.84 -11.85
CA TRP A 150 5.22 -19.81 -10.79
C TRP A 150 6.11 -21.06 -10.89
N LEU A 151 6.28 -21.60 -12.10
CA LEU A 151 7.19 -22.73 -12.36
C LEU A 151 8.64 -22.42 -11.98
N ARG A 152 9.13 -21.20 -12.20
CA ARG A 152 10.52 -20.81 -11.91
C ARG A 152 10.78 -20.73 -10.41
N ILE A 153 9.81 -20.27 -9.62
CA ILE A 153 9.90 -20.30 -8.15
C ILE A 153 10.06 -21.75 -7.68
N ARG A 154 9.17 -22.66 -8.11
CA ARG A 154 9.27 -24.11 -7.81
C ARG A 154 10.63 -24.68 -8.20
N TYR A 155 11.08 -24.40 -9.42
CA TYR A 155 12.33 -24.94 -9.97
C TYR A 155 13.55 -24.51 -9.16
N TYR A 156 13.67 -23.22 -8.82
CA TYR A 156 14.85 -22.71 -8.11
C TYR A 156 14.82 -23.00 -6.62
N SER A 157 13.64 -23.04 -6.00
CA SER A 157 13.48 -23.47 -4.61
C SER A 157 13.97 -24.91 -4.42
N ARG A 158 13.58 -25.84 -5.31
CA ARG A 158 14.04 -27.24 -5.26
C ARG A 158 15.56 -27.40 -5.43
N ARG A 159 16.21 -26.46 -6.12
CA ARG A 159 17.66 -26.44 -6.33
C ARG A 159 18.41 -25.69 -5.23
N ASN A 160 17.69 -25.20 -4.21
CA ASN A 160 18.22 -24.39 -3.13
C ASN A 160 19.01 -23.17 -3.65
N ASP A 161 18.47 -22.48 -4.68
CA ASP A 161 19.05 -21.27 -5.27
C ASP A 161 18.30 -20.03 -4.74
N PRO A 162 18.72 -19.48 -3.58
CA PRO A 162 17.98 -18.41 -2.91
C PRO A 162 17.92 -17.11 -3.71
N VAL A 163 18.96 -16.83 -4.50
CA VAL A 163 19.04 -15.61 -5.32
C VAL A 163 17.97 -15.67 -6.39
N LYS A 164 17.92 -16.75 -7.17
CA LYS A 164 16.92 -16.87 -8.24
C LYS A 164 15.51 -17.01 -7.68
N THR A 165 15.31 -17.79 -6.60
CA THR A 165 14.00 -17.88 -5.95
C THR A 165 13.49 -16.51 -5.51
N TYR A 166 14.36 -15.68 -4.89
CA TYR A 166 13.98 -14.33 -4.48
C TYR A 166 13.62 -13.44 -5.68
N MET A 167 14.44 -13.44 -6.73
CA MET A 167 14.21 -12.61 -7.92
C MET A 167 12.90 -12.96 -8.64
N TRP A 168 12.56 -14.24 -8.75
CA TRP A 168 11.26 -14.65 -9.30
C TRP A 168 10.11 -14.33 -8.34
N GLY A 169 10.33 -14.43 -7.03
CA GLY A 169 9.36 -14.06 -6.01
C GLY A 169 8.96 -12.57 -6.08
N ILE A 170 9.93 -11.66 -6.19
CA ILE A 170 9.62 -10.21 -6.26
C ILE A 170 8.91 -9.84 -7.57
N LEU A 171 9.26 -10.48 -8.69
CA LEU A 171 8.58 -10.27 -9.97
C LEU A 171 7.13 -10.68 -9.86
N LEU A 172 6.86 -11.86 -9.30
CA LEU A 172 5.50 -12.34 -9.11
C LEU A 172 4.69 -11.48 -8.13
N GLN A 173 5.31 -11.06 -7.02
CA GLN A 173 4.64 -10.19 -6.04
C GLN A 173 4.21 -8.85 -6.65
N GLN A 174 5.02 -8.28 -7.54
CA GLN A 174 4.68 -7.04 -8.24
C GLN A 174 3.45 -7.23 -9.11
N GLU A 175 3.43 -8.30 -9.92
CA GLU A 175 2.30 -8.62 -10.79
C GLU A 175 1.02 -8.92 -9.98
N LEU A 176 1.14 -9.66 -8.88
CA LEU A 176 0.03 -9.91 -7.96
C LEU A 176 -0.54 -8.61 -7.38
N ASN A 177 0.30 -7.61 -7.09
CA ASN A 177 -0.19 -6.32 -6.58
C ASN A 177 -1.01 -5.58 -7.65
N ILE A 178 -0.51 -5.53 -8.89
CA ILE A 178 -1.19 -4.85 -10.01
C ILE A 178 -2.56 -5.50 -10.24
N VAL A 179 -2.58 -6.81 -10.44
CA VAL A 179 -3.81 -7.52 -10.80
C VAL A 179 -4.82 -7.54 -9.66
N CYS A 180 -4.36 -7.61 -8.40
CA CYS A 180 -5.27 -7.52 -7.26
C CYS A 180 -5.93 -6.15 -7.18
N ASP A 181 -5.19 -5.08 -7.42
CA ASP A 181 -5.72 -3.72 -7.39
C ASP A 181 -6.70 -3.49 -8.57
N ASP A 182 -6.37 -3.96 -9.77
CA ASP A 182 -7.21 -3.80 -10.99
C ASP A 182 -8.55 -4.55 -10.90
N PHE A 183 -8.56 -5.75 -10.33
CA PHE A 183 -9.76 -6.60 -10.20
C PHE A 183 -10.45 -6.48 -8.82
N GLY A 184 -9.95 -5.63 -7.92
CA GLY A 184 -10.50 -5.47 -6.57
C GLY A 184 -10.36 -6.73 -5.70
N ILE A 185 -9.40 -7.59 -6.02
CA ILE A 185 -9.10 -8.82 -5.29
C ILE A 185 -8.32 -8.46 -4.02
N LYS A 186 -8.57 -9.18 -2.93
CA LYS A 186 -7.76 -9.03 -1.71
C LYS A 186 -6.30 -9.35 -2.02
N ARG A 187 -5.41 -8.38 -1.76
CA ARG A 187 -3.96 -8.49 -1.97
C ARG A 187 -3.39 -9.82 -1.46
N MET A 188 -2.51 -10.40 -2.27
CA MET A 188 -1.82 -11.66 -2.01
C MET A 188 -0.36 -11.38 -1.64
N GLY A 189 -0.01 -11.54 -0.36
CA GLY A 189 1.34 -11.31 0.16
C GLY A 189 2.26 -12.52 0.02
N LEU A 190 2.73 -12.82 -1.19
CA LEU A 190 3.70 -13.88 -1.46
C LEU A 190 5.01 -13.70 -0.65
N MET A 191 5.60 -12.50 -0.72
CA MET A 191 6.93 -12.24 -0.14
C MET A 191 6.95 -12.25 1.39
N GLU A 192 5.78 -12.23 2.05
CA GLU A 192 5.65 -12.40 3.50
C GLU A 192 6.19 -13.76 3.97
N HIS A 193 6.20 -14.76 3.08
CA HIS A 193 6.65 -16.12 3.36
C HIS A 193 8.06 -16.43 2.85
N TYR A 194 8.78 -15.46 2.27
CA TYR A 194 10.15 -15.73 1.83
C TYR A 194 11.09 -15.93 3.02
N ASN A 195 11.77 -17.07 3.03
CA ASN A 195 12.84 -17.34 3.98
C ASN A 195 13.95 -18.14 3.28
N VAL A 196 15.16 -17.60 3.32
CA VAL A 196 16.36 -18.18 2.67
C VAL A 196 16.63 -19.63 3.09
N ASN A 197 16.26 -19.99 4.32
CA ASN A 197 16.46 -21.33 4.87
C ASN A 197 15.28 -22.28 4.61
N ARG A 198 14.20 -21.79 4.00
CA ARG A 198 12.93 -22.51 3.81
C ARG A 198 12.34 -22.25 2.41
N LEU A 199 13.18 -22.33 1.38
CA LEU A 199 12.78 -22.03 0.01
C LEU A 199 11.66 -22.95 -0.52
N ASN A 200 11.60 -24.20 -0.04
CA ASN A 200 10.51 -25.11 -0.40
C ASN A 200 9.18 -24.67 0.25
N GLU A 201 9.17 -24.24 1.51
CA GLU A 201 7.96 -23.68 2.15
C GLU A 201 7.48 -22.42 1.41
N PHE A 202 8.41 -21.60 0.90
CA PHE A 202 8.06 -20.46 0.05
C PHE A 202 7.42 -20.89 -1.28
N ALA A 203 7.93 -21.95 -1.93
CA ALA A 203 7.33 -22.49 -3.14
C ALA A 203 5.95 -23.10 -2.87
N ASP A 204 5.77 -23.83 -1.77
CA ASP A 204 4.48 -24.39 -1.38
C ASP A 204 3.44 -23.29 -1.14
N TYR A 205 3.86 -22.15 -0.56
CA TYR A 205 2.98 -20.99 -0.40
C TYR A 205 2.67 -20.31 -1.74
N ALA A 206 3.63 -20.26 -2.67
CA ALA A 206 3.36 -19.79 -4.03
C ALA A 206 2.31 -20.68 -4.72
N ASP A 207 2.43 -22.01 -4.61
CA ASP A 207 1.46 -22.95 -5.15
C ASP A 207 0.05 -22.73 -4.56
N HIS A 208 -0.04 -22.42 -3.25
CA HIS A 208 -1.31 -22.05 -2.61
C HIS A 208 -1.93 -20.78 -3.20
N LEU A 209 -1.12 -19.74 -3.45
CA LEU A 209 -1.60 -18.51 -4.07
C LEU A 209 -1.99 -18.71 -5.54
N GLU A 210 -1.27 -19.56 -6.28
CA GLU A 210 -1.59 -19.94 -7.66
C GLU A 210 -2.97 -20.59 -7.71
N GLU A 211 -3.24 -21.59 -6.86
CA GLU A 211 -4.55 -22.25 -6.79
C GLU A 211 -5.68 -21.30 -6.41
N LYS A 212 -5.43 -20.36 -5.49
CA LYS A 212 -6.39 -19.32 -5.13
C LYS A 212 -6.70 -18.41 -6.33
N MET A 213 -5.68 -18.03 -7.10
CA MET A 213 -5.85 -17.20 -8.29
C MET A 213 -6.64 -17.94 -9.36
N ARG A 214 -6.33 -19.21 -9.61
CA ARG A 214 -7.08 -20.08 -10.54
C ARG A 214 -8.55 -20.18 -10.14
N THR A 215 -8.81 -20.35 -8.85
CA THR A 215 -10.18 -20.37 -8.31
C THR A 215 -10.91 -19.06 -8.64
N ILE A 216 -10.30 -17.91 -8.34
CA ILE A 216 -10.90 -16.58 -8.62
C ILE A 216 -11.21 -16.40 -10.12
N ILE A 217 -10.28 -16.79 -11.00
CA ILE A 217 -10.49 -16.75 -12.46
C ILE A 217 -11.72 -17.56 -12.86
N THR A 218 -11.79 -18.82 -12.43
CA THR A 218 -12.85 -19.74 -12.83
C THR A 218 -14.21 -19.35 -12.24
N GLU A 219 -14.27 -18.93 -10.98
CA GLU A 219 -15.50 -18.44 -10.33
C GLU A 219 -16.01 -17.14 -10.97
N GLY A 220 -15.11 -16.29 -11.46
CA GLY A 220 -15.44 -15.09 -12.21
C GLY A 220 -15.82 -15.33 -13.68
N GLY A 221 -15.78 -16.58 -14.15
CA GLY A 221 -16.16 -16.96 -15.52
C GLY A 221 -15.04 -16.95 -16.56
N GLY A 222 -13.80 -16.68 -16.14
CA GLY A 222 -12.62 -16.83 -17.00
C GLY A 222 -12.27 -18.29 -17.26
N LYS A 223 -11.66 -18.57 -18.41
CA LYS A 223 -11.26 -19.93 -18.79
C LYS A 223 -9.75 -20.04 -18.85
N ILE A 224 -9.21 -20.94 -18.03
CA ILE A 224 -7.80 -21.34 -18.08
C ILE A 224 -7.69 -22.52 -19.04
N HIS A 225 -6.91 -22.33 -20.09
CA HIS A 225 -6.68 -23.34 -21.09
C HIS A 225 -5.53 -24.25 -20.68
N GLU A 226 -5.82 -25.54 -20.49
CA GLU A 226 -4.85 -26.55 -20.08
C GLU A 226 -4.96 -27.76 -21.00
N TYR A 227 -3.82 -28.21 -21.52
CA TYR A 227 -3.77 -29.31 -22.46
C TYR A 227 -2.83 -30.39 -21.91
N LYS A 228 -3.31 -31.62 -21.89
CA LYS A 228 -2.54 -32.79 -21.44
C LYS A 228 -1.64 -33.32 -22.54
N SER A 229 -1.85 -32.88 -23.79
CA SER A 229 -1.06 -33.30 -24.95
C SER A 229 -1.03 -32.20 -26.02
N MET A 230 -0.04 -32.29 -26.92
CA MET A 230 0.01 -31.46 -28.11
C MET A 230 -1.19 -31.70 -29.04
N GLU A 231 -1.70 -32.93 -29.07
CA GLU A 231 -2.88 -33.27 -29.87
C GLU A 231 -4.11 -32.51 -29.37
N GLU A 232 -4.33 -32.46 -28.06
CA GLU A 232 -5.42 -31.70 -27.44
C GLU A 232 -5.29 -30.19 -27.72
N PHE A 233 -4.07 -29.64 -27.65
CA PHE A 233 -3.80 -28.25 -28.02
C PHE A 233 -4.16 -27.93 -29.49
N LEU A 234 -3.81 -28.83 -30.41
CA LEU A 234 -4.07 -28.63 -31.84
C LEU A 234 -5.56 -28.75 -32.22
N HIS A 235 -6.40 -29.36 -31.38
CA HIS A 235 -7.83 -29.56 -31.63
C HIS A 235 -8.73 -28.45 -31.05
N GLU A 236 -8.15 -27.42 -30.43
CA GLU A 236 -8.89 -26.31 -29.85
C GLU A 236 -9.17 -25.16 -30.83
N ILE A 237 -8.51 -25.17 -32.01
CA ILE A 237 -8.64 -24.15 -33.06
C ILE A 237 -9.90 -24.34 -33.89
#